data_AF-A0A7S3G5W8-F1
#
_entry.id   AF-A0A7S3G5W8-F1
#
_cell.length_a   1.000
_cell.length_b   1.000
_cell.length_c   1.000
_cell.angle_alpha   90.00
_cell.angle_beta   90.00
_cell.angle_gamma   90.00
#
_symmetry.space_group_name_H-M   'P 1'
#
loop_
_entity.id
_entity.type
_entity.pdbx_description
1 polymer ?
#
loop_
_entity_poly.entity_id
_entity_poly.type
_entity_poly.pdbx_seq_one_letter_code
_entity_poly.pdbx_strand_id
1 'polypeptide(L)'
;PLGGGAPPPPPPPGLGGFMGMAAARPATQADMIKGMERRLTKKLMTPKKKKPAAGDASSSSKIDPKTAQWVALQSRKRGVTEEEFVEMASKKAKTVGDILHKVQSFQFEKEGRQSVNAALQEVEELSNEAMSLNEWFFGGFRELRENYPLWNKVEAKLEIIESCIAFNHHIEDFHRSVGRQKGDAIARSAFTRDMLDKAKRSFGVAPSDDIAKWLEAKLPVDESGWDRIKAHIVGEVKVFVQYCKTKGEEAIRRCHEHKGDPAVLKAKDQAAGCLNFCCEVASYVGVDVVKKDMTLAACVELAKEHCRMVLEVYDHFYSKADVHNKSKATSLFEEILRMYKTYTALFGGLRTFANHHDEALGDLRGLRNIVIDITGRLMGHILRIAEAYKDGDGKEGDDTKEVTSWLVYGCKFVSQTLRMVGEVEDEDVRDAIEQFVELDAALSDE
;
A
#
# COMPACT_ATOMS: atom_id res chain seq x y z
N PRO A 1 41.55 51.57 -32.48
CA PRO A 1 40.13 51.92 -32.20
C PRO A 1 39.52 50.85 -31.27
N LEU A 2 39.53 51.08 -29.95
CA LEU A 2 38.38 51.51 -29.15
C LEU A 2 37.24 50.47 -29.21
N GLY A 3 36.76 49.83 -28.13
CA GLY A 3 36.99 50.01 -26.71
C GLY A 3 36.27 48.90 -25.92
N GLY A 4 36.55 48.84 -24.62
CA GLY A 4 35.92 47.89 -23.69
C GLY A 4 34.44 48.16 -23.47
N GLY A 5 33.66 47.08 -23.37
CA GLY A 5 32.28 47.10 -22.89
C GLY A 5 32.21 46.51 -21.48
N ALA A 6 31.78 47.32 -20.52
CA ALA A 6 31.44 46.91 -19.16
C ALA A 6 30.20 45.99 -19.15
N PRO A 7 30.06 45.07 -18.17
CA PRO A 7 28.86 44.23 -18.04
C PRO A 7 27.63 45.04 -17.60
N PRO A 8 26.40 44.60 -17.95
CA PRO A 8 25.17 45.34 -17.72
C PRO A 8 24.77 45.37 -16.23
N PRO A 9 24.08 46.42 -15.76
CA PRO A 9 23.60 46.52 -14.39
C PRO A 9 22.39 45.59 -14.13
N PRO A 10 22.21 45.10 -12.89
CA PRO A 10 21.07 44.26 -12.54
C PRO A 10 19.74 45.03 -12.54
N PRO A 11 18.61 44.37 -12.89
CA PRO A 11 17.30 45.03 -12.96
C PRO A 11 16.69 45.30 -11.57
N PRO A 12 15.81 46.32 -11.45
CA PRO A 12 15.19 46.72 -10.20
C PRO A 12 14.07 45.75 -9.75
N PRO A 13 13.76 45.65 -8.44
CA PRO A 13 12.74 44.73 -7.94
C PRO A 13 11.33 45.30 -8.16
N GLY A 14 10.53 44.64 -9.00
CA GLY A 14 9.13 44.96 -9.25
C GLY A 14 8.17 44.25 -8.30
N LEU A 15 7.37 45.04 -7.58
CA LEU A 15 6.21 44.67 -6.78
C LEU A 15 5.00 44.33 -7.67
N GLY A 16 4.43 43.13 -7.47
CA GLY A 16 2.98 42.90 -7.36
C GLY A 16 2.11 42.66 -8.61
N GLY A 17 1.29 41.59 -8.55
CA GLY A 17 -0.06 41.56 -9.14
C GLY A 17 -0.54 40.23 -9.74
N PHE A 18 -1.45 39.52 -9.04
CA PHE A 18 -2.90 39.36 -9.36
C PHE A 18 -3.56 37.99 -9.06
N MET A 19 -4.67 38.13 -8.32
CA MET A 19 -5.93 37.36 -8.10
C MET A 19 -6.16 35.89 -8.54
N GLY A 20 -6.95 35.19 -7.70
CA GLY A 20 -7.87 34.11 -8.10
C GLY A 20 -8.45 33.32 -6.91
N MET A 21 -9.66 33.68 -6.44
CA MET A 21 -10.45 32.86 -5.50
C MET A 21 -11.08 31.66 -6.21
N ALA A 22 -10.93 30.47 -5.65
CA ALA A 22 -11.69 29.27 -5.99
C ALA A 22 -12.18 28.57 -4.69
N ALA A 23 -13.38 28.01 -4.76
CA ALA A 23 -14.16 27.44 -3.66
C ALA A 23 -13.37 26.48 -2.75
N ALA A 24 -13.58 26.60 -1.44
CA ALA A 24 -12.88 25.82 -0.42
C ALA A 24 -13.33 24.34 -0.46
N ARG A 25 -12.43 23.47 -0.95
CA ARG A 25 -12.49 22.02 -0.75
C ARG A 25 -12.23 21.67 0.73
N PRO A 26 -12.82 20.59 1.28
CA PRO A 26 -12.41 20.06 2.57
C PRO A 26 -10.93 19.66 2.50
N ALA A 27 -10.14 20.13 3.46
CA ALA A 27 -8.68 20.00 3.46
C ALA A 27 -8.25 18.53 3.43
N THR A 28 -7.36 18.17 2.51
CA THR A 28 -6.79 16.82 2.47
C THR A 28 -5.79 16.63 3.62
N GLN A 29 -5.50 15.39 4.01
CA GLN A 29 -4.46 15.09 5.02
C GLN A 29 -3.10 15.75 4.68
N ALA A 30 -2.78 15.87 3.38
CA ALA A 30 -1.60 16.59 2.91
C ALA A 30 -1.65 18.11 3.18
N ASP A 31 -2.83 18.74 3.12
CA ASP A 31 -3.02 20.16 3.45
C ASP A 31 -2.92 20.43 4.95
N MET A 32 -3.39 19.48 5.77
CA MET A 32 -3.23 19.53 7.24
C MET A 32 -1.76 19.38 7.65
N ILE A 33 -1.01 18.46 7.01
CA ILE A 33 0.42 18.26 7.23
C ILE A 33 1.23 19.48 6.77
N LYS A 34 0.96 20.03 5.57
CA LYS A 34 1.57 21.30 5.11
C LYS A 34 1.23 22.49 6.01
N GLY A 35 0.02 22.54 6.59
CA GLY A 35 -0.37 23.54 7.58
C GLY A 35 0.36 23.37 8.91
N MET A 36 0.74 22.15 9.27
CA MET A 36 1.55 21.82 10.44
C MET A 36 3.03 22.18 10.22
N GLU A 37 3.59 21.83 9.06
CA GLU A 37 4.93 22.26 8.62
C GLU A 37 5.04 23.79 8.59
N ARG A 38 4.10 24.50 7.94
CA ARG A 38 4.13 25.97 7.88
C ARG A 38 4.08 26.63 9.27
N ARG A 39 3.37 26.04 10.25
CA ARG A 39 3.32 26.53 11.64
C ARG A 39 4.61 26.25 12.40
N LEU A 40 5.25 25.10 12.16
CA LEU A 40 6.55 24.75 12.74
C LEU A 40 7.68 25.61 12.16
N THR A 41 7.69 25.83 10.84
CA THR A 41 8.69 26.67 10.14
C THR A 41 8.55 28.15 10.52
N LYS A 42 7.33 28.65 10.76
CA LYS A 42 7.10 30.03 11.24
C LYS A 42 7.53 30.25 12.70
N LYS A 43 7.61 29.19 13.51
CA LYS A 43 8.20 29.22 14.87
C LYS A 43 9.73 29.09 14.87
N LEU A 44 10.30 28.41 13.87
CA LEU A 44 11.75 28.32 13.65
C LEU A 44 12.38 29.62 13.10
N MET A 45 11.59 30.55 12.57
CA MET A 45 12.08 31.80 11.97
C MET A 45 11.60 33.07 12.70
N THR A 46 11.89 33.19 14.00
CA THR A 46 12.16 34.53 14.55
C THR A 46 13.10 34.47 15.76
N PRO A 47 14.40 34.73 15.51
CA PRO A 47 15.11 35.63 16.41
C PRO A 47 15.83 36.70 15.60
N LYS A 48 15.43 37.97 15.77
CA LYS A 48 16.33 39.10 15.51
C LYS A 48 16.82 39.67 16.83
N LYS A 49 18.11 39.42 17.03
CA LYS A 49 19.05 40.02 17.97
C LYS A 49 18.85 41.54 18.12
N LYS A 50 19.02 42.03 19.35
CA LYS A 50 19.72 43.30 19.60
C LYS A 50 20.79 43.06 20.67
N LYS A 51 22.01 43.50 20.34
CA LYS A 51 23.28 43.40 21.09
C LYS A 51 23.34 44.54 22.15
N PRO A 52 24.38 44.58 23.00
CA PRO A 52 24.27 44.66 24.45
C PRO A 52 24.40 46.09 24.99
N ALA A 53 24.00 46.31 26.23
CA ALA A 53 24.47 47.43 27.04
C ALA A 53 25.04 46.89 28.35
N ALA A 54 26.18 47.44 28.73
CA ALA A 54 27.06 47.03 29.81
C ALA A 54 26.58 47.51 31.19
N GLY A 55 27.12 46.86 32.25
CA GLY A 55 26.97 47.24 33.67
C GLY A 55 25.63 46.82 34.26
N ASP A 56 25.50 46.23 35.45
CA ASP A 56 26.39 46.20 36.60
C ASP A 56 26.23 44.88 37.36
N ALA A 57 27.28 44.54 38.10
CA ALA A 57 27.28 43.50 39.10
C ALA A 57 26.19 43.75 40.16
N SER A 58 25.39 42.74 40.49
CA SER A 58 25.21 42.36 41.90
C SER A 58 24.65 40.95 42.05
N SER A 59 25.22 40.27 43.02
CA SER A 59 24.83 38.98 43.58
C SER A 59 23.37 38.95 44.04
N SER A 60 22.56 38.07 43.45
CA SER A 60 21.69 37.16 44.20
C SER A 60 21.17 36.05 43.29
N SER A 61 21.34 34.80 43.71
CA SER A 61 20.80 33.61 43.08
C SER A 61 19.27 33.61 43.19
N LYS A 62 18.58 34.24 42.24
CA LYS A 62 17.14 34.02 42.04
C LYS A 62 16.96 33.19 40.78
N ILE A 63 16.50 31.96 40.98
CA ILE A 63 16.08 31.02 39.94
C ILE A 63 15.10 31.76 39.01
N ASP A 64 15.30 31.64 37.69
CA ASP A 64 14.40 32.18 36.67
C ASP A 64 12.95 31.73 36.97
N PRO A 65 11.95 32.64 37.00
CA PRO A 65 10.57 32.32 37.43
C PRO A 65 9.95 31.11 36.74
N LYS A 66 10.30 30.85 35.47
CA LYS A 66 9.82 29.68 34.74
C LYS A 66 10.51 28.39 35.18
N THR A 67 11.79 28.46 35.48
CA THR A 67 12.55 27.33 36.05
C THR A 67 11.98 26.96 37.43
N ALA A 68 11.65 27.95 38.26
CA ALA A 68 10.99 27.72 39.55
C ALA A 68 9.61 27.05 39.40
N GLN A 69 8.80 27.51 38.44
CA GLN A 69 7.50 26.92 38.14
C GLN A 69 7.62 25.46 37.64
N TRP A 70 8.64 25.15 36.85
CA TRP A 70 8.92 23.78 36.41
C TRP A 70 9.37 22.88 37.57
N VAL A 71 10.28 23.36 38.42
CA VAL A 71 10.72 22.64 39.63
C VAL A 71 9.51 22.30 40.50
N ALA A 72 8.64 23.28 40.81
CA ALA A 72 7.43 23.08 41.60
C ALA A 72 6.46 22.06 40.97
N LEU A 73 6.35 22.03 39.64
CA LEU A 73 5.49 21.09 38.93
C LEU A 73 6.05 19.67 38.95
N GLN A 74 7.36 19.50 38.73
CA GLN A 74 8.01 18.20 38.71
C GLN A 74 8.17 17.60 40.11
N SER A 75 8.43 18.44 41.13
CA SER A 75 8.50 18.03 42.54
C SER A 75 7.13 17.54 43.02
N ARG A 76 6.06 18.29 42.71
CA ARG A 76 4.67 17.88 42.99
C ARG A 76 4.29 16.59 42.28
N LYS A 77 4.67 16.40 41.00
CA LYS A 77 4.42 15.16 40.25
C LYS A 77 5.08 13.93 40.90
N ARG A 78 6.23 14.13 41.56
CA ARG A 78 7.04 13.05 42.17
C ARG A 78 6.84 12.90 43.68
N GLY A 79 6.08 13.80 44.32
CA GLY A 79 5.85 13.77 45.78
C GLY A 79 7.10 14.09 46.61
N VAL A 80 8.02 14.90 46.08
CA VAL A 80 9.29 15.31 46.71
C VAL A 80 9.32 16.83 46.92
N THR A 81 10.26 17.32 47.73
CA THR A 81 10.47 18.77 47.87
C THR A 81 11.13 19.37 46.62
N GLU A 82 11.05 20.69 46.48
CA GLU A 82 11.69 21.41 45.36
C GLU A 82 13.23 21.26 45.41
N GLU A 83 13.81 21.33 46.61
CA GLU A 83 15.24 21.13 46.84
C GLU A 83 15.67 19.69 46.49
N GLU A 84 14.90 18.69 46.92
CA GLU A 84 15.15 17.28 46.58
C GLU A 84 15.12 17.05 45.07
N PHE A 85 14.14 17.64 44.38
CA PHE A 85 14.04 17.53 42.93
C PHE A 85 15.23 18.16 42.21
N VAL A 86 15.69 19.33 42.64
CA VAL A 86 16.88 19.99 42.06
C VAL A 86 18.13 19.13 42.24
N GLU A 87 18.30 18.50 43.41
CA GLU A 87 19.39 17.56 43.65
C GLU A 87 19.31 16.33 42.73
N MET A 88 18.12 15.75 42.57
CA MET A 88 17.89 14.62 41.68
C MET A 88 18.13 14.97 40.21
N ALA A 89 17.67 16.13 39.74
CA ALA A 89 17.89 16.61 38.38
C ALA A 89 19.39 16.83 38.11
N SER A 90 20.12 17.39 39.08
CA SER A 90 21.58 17.54 38.99
C SER A 90 22.31 16.19 38.92
N LYS A 91 21.86 15.19 39.70
CA LYS A 91 22.39 13.81 39.60
C LYS A 91 22.09 13.20 38.23
N LYS A 92 20.87 13.35 37.71
CA LYS A 92 20.48 12.80 36.41
C LYS A 92 21.22 13.48 35.24
N ALA A 93 21.51 14.78 35.35
CA ALA A 93 22.33 15.50 34.36
C ALA A 93 23.73 14.87 34.21
N LYS A 94 24.33 14.37 35.30
CA LYS A 94 25.63 13.68 35.26
C LYS A 94 25.58 12.33 34.55
N THR A 95 24.42 11.67 34.52
CA THR A 95 24.26 10.34 33.89
C THR A 95 23.83 10.41 32.43
N VAL A 96 23.49 11.60 31.90
CA VAL A 96 23.04 11.74 30.50
C VAL A 96 24.07 11.21 29.52
N GLY A 97 25.36 11.56 29.70
CA GLY A 97 26.43 11.08 28.84
C GLY A 97 26.47 9.55 28.76
N ASP A 98 26.34 8.88 29.90
CA ASP A 98 26.34 7.42 29.98
C ASP A 98 25.12 6.81 29.28
N ILE A 99 23.93 7.39 29.48
CA ILE A 99 22.68 6.93 28.83
C ILE A 99 22.80 7.06 27.31
N LEU A 100 23.25 8.22 26.81
CA LEU A 100 23.43 8.45 25.38
C LEU A 100 24.47 7.51 24.78
N HIS A 101 25.57 7.25 25.51
CA HIS A 101 26.56 6.27 25.08
C HIS A 101 26.02 4.86 25.05
N LYS A 102 25.22 4.43 26.05
CA LYS A 102 24.57 3.12 26.06
C LYS A 102 23.64 2.94 24.85
N VAL A 103 22.76 3.90 24.59
CA VAL A 103 21.87 3.83 23.41
C VAL A 103 22.68 3.78 22.12
N GLN A 104 23.70 4.63 21.98
CA GLN A 104 24.52 4.66 20.77
C GLN A 104 25.29 3.35 20.56
N SER A 105 25.87 2.80 21.63
CA SER A 105 26.73 1.60 21.59
C SER A 105 25.96 0.28 21.62
N PHE A 106 24.65 0.29 21.91
CA PHE A 106 23.84 -0.92 21.87
C PHE A 106 23.95 -1.62 20.52
N GLN A 107 24.29 -2.91 20.56
CA GLN A 107 24.37 -3.79 19.40
C GLN A 107 23.85 -5.17 19.81
N PHE A 108 22.80 -5.63 19.13
CA PHE A 108 22.33 -6.99 19.27
C PHE A 108 23.20 -7.93 18.43
N GLU A 109 23.87 -8.86 19.10
CA GLU A 109 24.64 -9.93 18.48
C GLU A 109 23.86 -11.24 18.56
N LYS A 110 23.34 -11.71 17.42
CA LYS A 110 22.56 -12.96 17.32
C LYS A 110 23.36 -14.22 17.73
N GLU A 111 24.69 -14.14 17.69
CA GLU A 111 25.62 -15.19 18.13
C GLU A 111 25.88 -15.15 19.65
N GLY A 112 25.58 -14.02 20.30
CA GLY A 112 25.53 -13.92 21.75
C GLY A 112 24.34 -14.73 22.28
N ARG A 113 24.50 -15.41 23.41
CA ARG A 113 23.47 -16.28 24.03
C ARG A 113 22.20 -15.53 24.50
N GLN A 114 21.99 -14.28 24.11
CA GLN A 114 20.86 -13.46 24.51
C GLN A 114 19.69 -13.74 23.56
N SER A 115 18.52 -14.05 24.12
CA SER A 115 17.30 -14.22 23.32
C SER A 115 16.83 -12.87 22.77
N VAL A 116 16.11 -12.89 21.64
CA VAL A 116 15.50 -11.69 21.04
C VAL A 116 14.65 -10.94 22.07
N ASN A 117 13.86 -11.65 22.88
CA ASN A 117 13.00 -11.03 23.90
C ASN A 117 13.82 -10.33 25.00
N ALA A 118 14.93 -10.92 25.44
CA ALA A 118 15.78 -10.28 26.45
C ALA A 118 16.48 -9.03 25.90
N ALA A 119 16.93 -9.08 24.64
CA ALA A 119 17.49 -7.90 23.96
C ALA A 119 16.43 -6.82 23.69
N LEU A 120 15.20 -7.22 23.37
CA LEU A 120 14.09 -6.29 23.16
C LEU A 120 13.75 -5.51 24.43
N GLN A 121 13.70 -6.22 25.57
CA GLN A 121 13.49 -5.59 26.88
C GLN A 121 14.61 -4.58 27.21
N GLU A 122 15.86 -4.94 26.96
CA GLU A 122 16.99 -4.01 27.16
C GLU A 122 16.87 -2.75 26.29
N VAL A 123 16.50 -2.92 25.02
CA VAL A 123 16.29 -1.81 24.08
C VAL A 123 15.11 -0.92 24.50
N GLU A 124 14.04 -1.52 25.01
CA GLU A 124 12.87 -0.79 25.53
C GLU A 124 13.23 -0.01 26.80
N GLU A 125 13.99 -0.61 27.72
CA GLU A 125 14.50 0.08 28.92
C GLU A 125 15.42 1.26 28.55
N LEU A 126 16.33 1.07 27.58
CA LEU A 126 17.21 2.11 27.08
C LEU A 126 16.44 3.25 26.38
N SER A 127 15.43 2.90 25.59
CA SER A 127 14.56 3.89 24.91
C SER A 127 13.78 4.71 25.94
N ASN A 128 13.12 4.02 26.90
CA ASN A 128 12.37 4.66 27.97
C ASN A 128 13.28 5.55 28.84
N GLU A 129 14.48 5.09 29.19
CA GLU A 129 15.42 5.88 29.96
C GLU A 129 15.84 7.14 29.19
N ALA A 130 16.16 7.03 27.90
CA ALA A 130 16.55 8.17 27.08
C ALA A 130 15.39 9.16 26.86
N MET A 131 14.18 8.68 26.60
CA MET A 131 12.99 9.53 26.43
C MET A 131 12.58 10.21 27.73
N SER A 132 12.81 9.57 28.88
CA SER A 132 12.56 10.17 30.20
C SER A 132 13.45 11.37 30.49
N LEU A 133 14.60 11.51 29.80
CA LEU A 133 15.53 12.62 30.02
C LEU A 133 14.85 13.99 29.84
N ASN A 134 13.89 14.12 28.92
CA ASN A 134 13.13 15.35 28.72
C ASN A 134 12.42 15.85 29.99
N GLU A 135 12.07 14.97 30.94
CA GLU A 135 11.43 15.37 32.19
C GLU A 135 12.40 16.00 33.20
N TRP A 136 13.71 15.80 33.00
CA TRP A 136 14.78 16.24 33.92
C TRP A 136 15.44 17.56 33.51
N PHE A 137 15.06 18.12 32.36
CA PHE A 137 15.56 19.40 31.84
C PHE A 137 14.42 20.40 31.67
N PHE A 138 14.64 21.64 32.08
CA PHE A 138 13.62 22.70 32.01
C PHE A 138 13.23 23.01 30.55
N GLY A 139 14.21 23.06 29.64
CA GLY A 139 14.00 23.19 28.20
C GLY A 139 13.71 21.87 27.49
N GLY A 140 13.60 20.77 28.23
CA GLY A 140 13.30 19.44 27.69
C GLY A 140 14.29 18.98 26.63
N PHE A 141 13.79 18.38 25.55
CA PHE A 141 14.61 17.97 24.40
C PHE A 141 15.38 19.12 23.74
N ARG A 142 14.91 20.36 23.83
CA ARG A 142 15.62 21.51 23.27
C ARG A 142 16.93 21.77 24.03
N GLU A 143 16.85 21.74 25.36
CA GLU A 143 18.02 21.88 26.23
C GLU A 143 18.97 20.69 26.09
N LEU A 144 18.43 19.47 25.94
CA LEU A 144 19.24 18.27 25.65
C LEU A 144 20.03 18.40 24.33
N ARG A 145 19.38 18.87 23.25
CA ARG A 145 20.04 19.11 21.96
C ARG A 145 21.12 20.18 22.02
N GLU A 146 20.90 21.23 22.81
CA GLU A 146 21.85 22.35 22.97
C GLU A 146 23.07 21.92 23.82
N ASN A 147 22.87 21.13 24.87
CA ASN A 147 23.91 20.77 25.84
C ASN A 147 24.63 19.44 25.53
N TYR A 148 24.01 18.54 24.75
CA TYR A 148 24.57 17.22 24.46
C TYR A 148 24.59 16.96 22.94
N PRO A 149 25.71 17.25 22.25
CA PRO A 149 25.82 17.07 20.79
C PRO A 149 25.52 15.66 20.30
N LEU A 150 25.73 14.65 21.15
CA LEU A 150 25.44 13.25 20.87
C LEU A 150 23.93 12.97 20.73
N TRP A 151 23.08 13.81 21.33
CA TRP A 151 21.62 13.66 21.31
C TRP A 151 21.08 13.51 19.89
N ASN A 152 21.53 14.31 18.92
CA ASN A 152 20.99 14.25 17.55
C ASN A 152 21.23 12.88 16.89
N LYS A 153 22.36 12.21 17.19
CA LYS A 153 22.65 10.86 16.68
C LYS A 153 21.80 9.81 17.41
N VAL A 154 21.64 9.99 18.71
CA VAL A 154 20.84 9.10 19.56
C VAL A 154 19.36 9.19 19.21
N GLU A 155 18.83 10.39 18.96
CA GLU A 155 17.44 10.65 18.57
C GLU A 155 17.07 9.90 17.28
N ALA A 156 17.92 9.96 16.25
CA ALA A 156 17.71 9.19 15.03
C ALA A 156 17.73 7.67 15.28
N LYS A 157 18.61 7.19 16.18
CA LYS A 157 18.65 5.77 16.56
C LYS A 157 17.42 5.37 17.39
N LEU A 158 16.92 6.26 18.25
CA LEU A 158 15.72 6.04 19.07
C LEU A 158 14.47 5.89 18.21
N GLU A 159 14.32 6.68 17.14
CA GLU A 159 13.20 6.53 16.20
C GLU A 159 13.19 5.13 15.54
N ILE A 160 14.37 4.65 15.14
CA ILE A 160 14.55 3.30 14.58
C ILE A 160 14.24 2.23 15.65
N ILE A 161 14.68 2.44 16.89
CA ILE A 161 14.40 1.57 18.03
C ILE A 161 12.91 1.48 18.31
N GLU A 162 12.19 2.60 18.41
CA GLU A 162 10.75 2.63 18.69
C GLU A 162 9.96 1.88 17.62
N SER A 163 10.34 2.05 16.35
CA SER A 163 9.75 1.32 15.23
C SER A 163 10.00 -0.20 15.33
N CYS A 164 11.23 -0.61 15.70
CA CYS A 164 11.57 -2.01 15.92
C CYS A 164 10.82 -2.63 17.11
N ILE A 165 10.66 -1.89 18.21
CA ILE A 165 9.86 -2.33 19.37
C ILE A 165 8.41 -2.55 18.96
N ALA A 166 7.80 -1.56 18.29
CA ALA A 166 6.43 -1.64 17.82
C ALA A 166 6.21 -2.86 16.90
N PHE A 167 7.17 -3.17 16.03
CA PHE A 167 7.12 -4.34 15.16
C PHE A 167 7.16 -5.67 15.92
N ASN A 168 8.07 -5.83 16.88
CA ASN A 168 8.12 -7.06 17.67
C ASN A 168 6.86 -7.23 18.54
N HIS A 169 6.32 -6.15 19.12
CA HIS A 169 5.02 -6.22 19.80
C HIS A 169 3.88 -6.61 18.85
N HIS A 170 3.90 -6.13 17.61
CA HIS A 170 2.95 -6.56 16.59
C HIS A 170 3.06 -8.06 16.29
N ILE A 171 4.29 -8.61 16.25
CA ILE A 171 4.49 -10.05 16.10
C ILE A 171 3.86 -10.84 17.25
N GLU A 172 4.11 -10.41 18.49
CA GLU A 172 3.52 -11.06 19.66
C GLU A 172 2.00 -11.01 19.66
N ASP A 173 1.43 -9.83 19.37
CA ASP A 173 -0.01 -9.64 19.31
C ASP A 173 -0.65 -10.47 18.20
N PHE A 174 0.03 -10.61 17.06
CA PHE A 174 -0.39 -11.51 15.99
C PHE A 174 -0.46 -12.95 16.50
N HIS A 175 0.60 -13.46 17.12
CA HIS A 175 0.64 -14.83 17.64
C HIS A 175 -0.44 -15.09 18.70
N ARG A 176 -0.71 -14.13 19.58
CA ARG A 176 -1.81 -14.22 20.56
C ARG A 176 -3.19 -14.25 19.90
N SER A 177 -3.35 -13.56 18.79
CA SER A 177 -4.63 -13.41 18.09
C SER A 177 -4.96 -14.63 17.22
N VAL A 178 -3.97 -15.19 16.52
CA VAL A 178 -4.14 -16.40 15.70
C VAL A 178 -4.63 -17.60 16.51
N GLY A 179 -4.11 -17.79 17.74
CA GLY A 179 -4.54 -18.87 18.63
C GLY A 179 -6.02 -18.82 19.05
N ARG A 180 -6.73 -17.71 18.77
CA ARG A 180 -8.14 -17.49 19.12
C ARG A 180 -9.07 -17.54 17.91
N GLN A 181 -8.53 -17.72 16.71
CA GLN A 181 -9.31 -17.68 15.47
C GLN A 181 -10.25 -18.89 15.39
N LYS A 182 -11.55 -18.63 15.31
CA LYS A 182 -12.61 -19.62 15.07
C LYS A 182 -13.55 -19.08 14.01
N GLY A 183 -13.99 -19.91 13.09
CA GLY A 183 -14.95 -19.52 12.04
C GLY A 183 -14.75 -20.27 10.74
N ASP A 184 -15.68 -20.05 9.81
CA ASP A 184 -15.57 -20.54 8.44
C ASP A 184 -14.48 -19.79 7.65
N ALA A 185 -14.26 -20.17 6.38
CA ALA A 185 -13.23 -19.55 5.54
C ALA A 185 -13.44 -18.04 5.35
N ILE A 186 -14.69 -17.56 5.32
CA ILE A 186 -15.03 -16.15 5.13
C ILE A 186 -14.70 -15.34 6.38
N ALA A 187 -15.10 -15.83 7.56
CA ALA A 187 -14.77 -15.17 8.82
C ALA A 187 -13.25 -15.09 9.03
N ARG A 188 -12.53 -16.16 8.67
CA ARG A 188 -11.07 -16.20 8.76
C ARG A 188 -10.37 -15.26 7.80
N SER A 189 -10.84 -15.15 6.55
CA SER A 189 -10.29 -14.21 5.58
C SER A 189 -10.55 -12.75 5.99
N ALA A 190 -11.74 -12.44 6.50
CA ALA A 190 -12.09 -11.10 6.98
C ALA A 190 -11.21 -10.69 8.17
N PHE A 191 -10.98 -11.59 9.11
CA PHE A 191 -10.06 -11.37 10.22
C PHE A 191 -8.63 -11.10 9.74
N THR A 192 -8.12 -11.94 8.82
CA THR A 192 -6.78 -11.76 8.24
C THR A 192 -6.64 -10.41 7.53
N ARG A 193 -7.68 -9.97 6.82
CA ARG A 193 -7.71 -8.65 6.17
C ARG A 193 -7.68 -7.50 7.17
N ASP A 194 -8.48 -7.55 8.24
CA ASP A 194 -8.45 -6.53 9.29
C ASP A 194 -7.08 -6.43 9.98
N MET A 195 -6.43 -7.58 10.19
CA MET A 195 -5.05 -7.62 10.70
C MET A 195 -4.06 -6.95 9.75
N LEU A 196 -4.13 -7.27 8.45
CA LEU A 196 -3.29 -6.65 7.43
C LEU A 196 -3.51 -5.13 7.35
N ASP A 197 -4.76 -4.66 7.42
CA ASP A 197 -5.08 -3.24 7.39
C ASP A 197 -4.59 -2.50 8.64
N LYS A 198 -4.61 -3.15 9.80
CA LYS A 198 -3.97 -2.63 11.02
C LYS A 198 -2.46 -2.55 10.84
N ALA A 199 -1.83 -3.62 10.36
CA ALA A 199 -0.40 -3.66 10.16
C ALA A 199 0.08 -2.63 9.12
N LYS A 200 -0.67 -2.44 8.02
CA LYS A 200 -0.39 -1.43 6.99
C LYS A 200 -0.46 0.00 7.52
N ARG A 201 -1.37 0.27 8.46
CA ARG A 201 -1.46 1.58 9.12
C ARG A 201 -0.26 1.85 10.03
N SER A 202 0.30 0.81 10.65
CA SER A 202 1.44 0.93 11.56
C SER A 202 2.79 0.96 10.84
N PHE A 203 2.97 0.16 9.78
CA PHE A 203 4.28 -0.10 9.16
C PHE A 203 4.31 0.16 7.64
N GLY A 204 3.24 0.71 7.06
CA GLY A 204 3.17 0.97 5.62
C GLY A 204 2.95 -0.30 4.78
N VAL A 205 3.38 -0.26 3.52
CA VAL A 205 3.01 -1.29 2.53
C VAL A 205 3.75 -2.61 2.74
N ALA A 206 5.01 -2.60 3.20
CA ALA A 206 5.78 -3.81 3.49
C ALA A 206 6.82 -3.56 4.61
N PRO A 207 6.84 -4.36 5.69
CA PRO A 207 7.83 -4.21 6.76
C PRO A 207 9.27 -4.53 6.33
N SER A 208 9.47 -5.20 5.20
CA SER A 208 10.77 -5.73 4.76
C SER A 208 11.87 -4.66 4.66
N ASP A 209 11.53 -3.45 4.20
CA ASP A 209 12.49 -2.35 4.10
C ASP A 209 12.91 -1.84 5.49
N ASP A 210 11.98 -1.86 6.45
CA ASP A 210 12.27 -1.46 7.83
C ASP A 210 13.01 -2.55 8.59
N ILE A 211 12.72 -3.83 8.32
CA ILE A 211 13.50 -4.98 8.83
C ILE A 211 14.97 -4.85 8.43
N ALA A 212 15.26 -4.54 7.16
CA ALA A 212 16.63 -4.33 6.71
C ALA A 212 17.33 -3.20 7.48
N LYS A 213 16.64 -2.08 7.69
CA LYS A 213 17.15 -0.95 8.49
C LYS A 213 17.41 -1.33 9.95
N TRP A 214 16.51 -2.09 10.59
CA TRP A 214 16.67 -2.53 11.97
C TRP A 214 17.85 -3.49 12.12
N LEU A 215 18.02 -4.42 11.17
CA LEU A 215 19.15 -5.35 11.15
C LEU A 215 20.48 -4.61 10.90
N GLU A 216 20.50 -3.61 10.01
CA GLU A 216 21.66 -2.74 9.80
C GLU A 216 22.01 -1.96 11.08
N ALA A 217 20.98 -1.47 11.79
CA ALA A 217 21.11 -0.80 13.09
C ALA A 217 21.43 -1.75 14.26
N LYS A 218 21.62 -3.04 14.01
CA LYS A 218 21.92 -4.09 15.01
C LYS A 218 20.87 -4.15 16.11
N LEU A 219 19.59 -4.11 15.74
CA LEU A 219 18.46 -4.26 16.66
C LEU A 219 17.92 -5.69 16.69
N PRO A 220 17.28 -6.11 17.81
CA PRO A 220 16.67 -7.43 17.93
C PRO A 220 15.37 -7.50 17.13
N VAL A 221 15.42 -8.15 15.96
CA VAL A 221 14.25 -8.42 15.11
C VAL A 221 13.89 -9.90 15.24
N ASP A 222 12.64 -10.21 15.59
CA ASP A 222 12.14 -11.59 15.53
C ASP A 222 11.80 -11.99 14.09
N GLU A 223 12.84 -12.24 13.28
CA GLU A 223 12.72 -12.73 11.91
C GLU A 223 11.92 -14.05 11.85
N SER A 224 12.05 -14.89 12.88
CA SER A 224 11.37 -16.18 12.94
C SER A 224 9.87 -16.04 13.18
N GLY A 225 9.46 -15.11 14.04
CA GLY A 225 8.08 -14.73 14.24
C GLY A 225 7.50 -14.12 12.97
N TRP A 226 8.24 -13.23 12.31
CA TRP A 226 7.82 -12.65 11.03
C TRP A 226 7.61 -13.73 9.94
N ASP A 227 8.52 -14.69 9.81
CA ASP A 227 8.35 -15.81 8.88
C ASP A 227 7.10 -16.64 9.17
N ARG A 228 6.78 -16.88 10.44
CA ARG A 228 5.54 -17.56 10.85
C ARG A 228 4.29 -16.74 10.51
N ILE A 229 4.33 -15.42 10.66
CA ILE A 229 3.24 -14.52 10.28
C ILE A 229 2.98 -14.63 8.77
N LYS A 230 4.03 -14.51 7.96
CA LYS A 230 3.92 -14.66 6.51
C LYS A 230 3.33 -16.02 6.14
N ALA A 231 3.85 -17.10 6.70
CA ALA A 231 3.33 -18.45 6.45
C ALA A 231 1.85 -18.60 6.86
N HIS A 232 1.44 -18.03 7.99
CA HIS A 232 0.05 -18.07 8.43
C HIS A 232 -0.87 -17.31 7.48
N ILE A 233 -0.52 -16.07 7.13
CA ILE A 233 -1.31 -15.23 6.21
C ILE A 233 -1.45 -15.92 4.85
N VAL A 234 -0.35 -16.46 4.32
CA VAL A 234 -0.35 -17.20 3.04
C VAL A 234 -1.21 -18.46 3.14
N GLY A 235 -1.14 -19.18 4.27
CA GLY A 235 -1.97 -20.34 4.54
C GLY A 235 -3.47 -20.03 4.55
N GLU A 236 -3.88 -18.96 5.24
CA GLU A 236 -5.29 -18.54 5.28
C GLU A 236 -5.80 -18.07 3.92
N VAL A 237 -4.97 -17.35 3.16
CA VAL A 237 -5.28 -16.97 1.76
C VAL A 237 -5.49 -18.22 0.91
N LYS A 238 -4.61 -19.22 1.02
CA LYS A 238 -4.74 -20.48 0.27
C LYS A 238 -6.06 -21.20 0.56
N VAL A 239 -6.44 -21.27 1.84
CA VAL A 239 -7.73 -21.85 2.26
C VAL A 239 -8.90 -21.08 1.66
N PHE A 240 -8.83 -19.74 1.67
CA PHE A 240 -9.90 -18.90 1.13
C PHE A 240 -10.00 -18.98 -0.40
N VAL A 241 -8.87 -19.04 -1.10
CA VAL A 241 -8.82 -19.27 -2.55
C VAL A 241 -9.48 -20.60 -2.91
N GLN A 242 -9.15 -21.67 -2.19
CA GLN A 242 -9.76 -22.99 -2.42
C GLN A 242 -11.28 -22.97 -2.15
N TYR A 243 -11.71 -22.28 -1.08
CA TYR A 243 -13.14 -22.09 -0.80
C TYR A 243 -13.86 -21.38 -1.95
N CYS A 244 -13.32 -20.26 -2.44
CA CYS A 244 -13.92 -19.51 -3.54
C CYS A 244 -13.96 -20.32 -4.84
N LYS A 245 -12.90 -21.09 -5.13
CA LYS A 245 -12.86 -21.99 -6.29
C LYS A 245 -14.01 -23.01 -6.24
N THR A 246 -14.12 -23.76 -5.15
CA THR A 246 -15.17 -24.78 -4.99
C THR A 246 -16.57 -24.17 -5.06
N LYS A 247 -16.77 -22.96 -4.51
CA LYS A 247 -18.05 -22.25 -4.61
C LYS A 247 -18.36 -21.78 -6.04
N GLY A 248 -17.34 -21.38 -6.80
CA GLY A 248 -17.47 -21.06 -8.22
C GLY A 248 -17.92 -22.27 -9.04
N GLU A 249 -17.21 -23.40 -8.89
CA GLU A 249 -17.53 -24.65 -9.59
C GLU A 249 -18.95 -25.13 -9.28
N GLU A 250 -19.35 -25.09 -8.00
CA GLU A 250 -20.71 -25.42 -7.57
C GLU A 250 -21.77 -24.50 -8.21
N ALA A 251 -21.47 -23.21 -8.31
CA ALA A 251 -22.39 -22.21 -8.86
C ALA A 251 -22.55 -22.36 -10.38
N ILE A 252 -21.46 -22.58 -11.13
CA ILE A 252 -21.51 -22.83 -12.58
C ILE A 252 -22.35 -24.07 -12.87
N ARG A 253 -22.09 -25.18 -12.17
CA ARG A 253 -22.85 -26.42 -12.34
C ARG A 253 -24.36 -26.20 -12.14
N ARG A 254 -24.73 -25.48 -11.07
CA ARG A 254 -26.15 -25.14 -10.82
C ARG A 254 -26.73 -24.21 -11.88
N CYS A 255 -25.93 -23.29 -12.43
CA CYS A 255 -26.37 -22.42 -13.52
C CYS A 255 -26.74 -23.22 -14.77
N HIS A 256 -25.94 -24.22 -15.12
CA HIS A 256 -26.24 -25.13 -16.23
C HIS A 256 -27.52 -25.93 -15.99
N GLU A 257 -27.75 -26.37 -14.74
CA GLU A 257 -28.92 -27.15 -14.35
C GLU A 257 -30.21 -26.29 -14.27
N HIS A 258 -30.13 -25.03 -13.83
CA HIS A 258 -31.30 -24.22 -13.46
C HIS A 258 -31.45 -22.89 -14.23
N LYS A 259 -30.56 -22.57 -15.19
CA LYS A 259 -30.55 -21.35 -16.03
C LYS A 259 -30.76 -20.07 -15.23
N GLY A 260 -29.67 -19.46 -14.76
CA GLY A 260 -29.67 -18.11 -14.20
C GLY A 260 -29.68 -18.05 -12.67
N ASP A 261 -28.90 -18.91 -12.02
CA ASP A 261 -28.81 -18.94 -10.55
C ASP A 261 -28.09 -17.67 -10.01
N PRO A 262 -28.73 -16.88 -9.13
CA PRO A 262 -28.09 -15.76 -8.42
C PRO A 262 -26.81 -16.17 -7.66
N ALA A 263 -26.63 -17.46 -7.37
CA ALA A 263 -25.42 -18.00 -6.78
C ALA A 263 -24.17 -17.75 -7.64
N VAL A 264 -24.28 -17.70 -8.98
CA VAL A 264 -23.14 -17.41 -9.87
C VAL A 264 -22.64 -16.00 -9.67
N LEU A 265 -23.54 -15.01 -9.56
CA LEU A 265 -23.17 -13.62 -9.32
C LEU A 265 -22.44 -13.47 -7.97
N LYS A 266 -22.96 -14.12 -6.93
CA LYS A 266 -22.33 -14.11 -5.60
C LYS A 266 -20.96 -14.79 -5.61
N ALA A 267 -20.83 -15.95 -6.26
CA ALA A 267 -19.57 -16.67 -6.35
C ALA A 267 -18.53 -15.89 -7.19
N LYS A 268 -18.97 -15.24 -8.27
CA LYS A 268 -18.15 -14.34 -9.11
C LYS A 268 -17.55 -13.20 -8.28
N ASP A 269 -18.39 -12.47 -7.54
CA ASP A 269 -17.94 -11.34 -6.72
C ASP A 269 -17.02 -11.78 -5.57
N GLN A 270 -17.28 -12.96 -4.98
CA GLN A 270 -16.41 -13.56 -3.98
C GLN A 270 -15.03 -13.92 -4.55
N ALA A 271 -14.98 -14.50 -5.76
CA ALA A 271 -13.73 -14.83 -6.44
C ALA A 271 -12.91 -13.56 -6.75
N ALA A 272 -13.56 -12.50 -7.27
CA ALA A 272 -12.90 -11.21 -7.51
C ALA A 272 -12.34 -10.60 -6.22
N GLY A 273 -13.14 -10.59 -5.14
CA GLY A 273 -12.72 -10.09 -3.83
C GLY A 273 -11.56 -10.89 -3.22
N CYS A 274 -11.50 -12.20 -3.50
CA CYS A 274 -10.43 -13.09 -3.09
C CYS A 274 -9.14 -12.86 -3.89
N LEU A 275 -9.23 -12.66 -5.22
CA LEU A 275 -8.07 -12.32 -6.05
C LEU A 275 -7.43 -10.99 -5.64
N ASN A 276 -8.25 -9.96 -5.38
CA ASN A 276 -7.74 -8.68 -4.86
C ASN A 276 -7.08 -8.85 -3.48
N PHE A 277 -7.61 -9.73 -2.63
CA PHE A 277 -6.98 -10.05 -1.35
C PHE A 277 -5.58 -10.67 -1.55
N CYS A 278 -5.44 -11.54 -2.54
CA CYS A 278 -4.15 -12.14 -2.87
C CYS A 278 -3.13 -11.06 -3.29
N CYS A 279 -3.54 -10.04 -4.05
CA CYS A 279 -2.70 -8.86 -4.36
C CYS A 279 -2.24 -8.13 -3.11
N GLU A 280 -3.19 -7.83 -2.23
CA GLU A 280 -2.91 -7.12 -0.98
C GLU A 280 -1.92 -7.87 -0.12
N VAL A 281 -2.07 -9.20 -0.03
CA VAL A 281 -1.16 -10.07 0.71
C VAL A 281 0.21 -10.10 0.05
N ALA A 282 0.29 -10.35 -1.26
CA ALA A 282 1.55 -10.40 -2.00
C ALA A 282 2.34 -9.09 -1.92
N SER A 283 1.66 -7.94 -1.92
CA SER A 283 2.29 -6.63 -1.71
C SER A 283 2.88 -6.47 -0.30
N TYR A 284 2.28 -7.12 0.70
CA TYR A 284 2.64 -6.98 2.10
C TYR A 284 3.72 -7.96 2.55
N VAL A 285 3.57 -9.25 2.22
CA VAL A 285 4.52 -10.31 2.61
C VAL A 285 5.64 -10.52 1.60
N GLY A 286 5.52 -9.93 0.40
CA GLY A 286 6.43 -10.11 -0.72
C GLY A 286 5.95 -11.20 -1.69
N VAL A 287 6.01 -10.89 -2.99
CA VAL A 287 5.54 -11.76 -4.07
C VAL A 287 6.27 -13.10 -4.08
N ASP A 288 7.56 -13.12 -3.75
CA ASP A 288 8.36 -14.35 -3.76
C ASP A 288 7.96 -15.34 -2.67
N VAL A 289 7.42 -14.85 -1.54
CA VAL A 289 6.88 -15.70 -0.48
C VAL A 289 5.60 -16.38 -0.96
N VAL A 290 4.70 -15.62 -1.60
CA VAL A 290 3.46 -16.15 -2.17
C VAL A 290 3.72 -17.14 -3.31
N LYS A 291 4.78 -16.91 -4.10
CA LYS A 291 5.19 -17.81 -5.19
C LYS A 291 5.64 -19.18 -4.69
N LYS A 292 6.42 -19.23 -3.59
CA LYS A 292 7.00 -20.48 -3.07
C LYS A 292 5.96 -21.47 -2.51
N ASP A 293 4.81 -20.98 -2.01
CA ASP A 293 3.85 -21.80 -1.25
C ASP A 293 2.66 -22.38 -2.06
N MET A 294 2.75 -22.40 -3.39
CA MET A 294 1.70 -22.88 -4.32
C MET A 294 0.37 -22.10 -4.29
N THR A 295 0.24 -21.04 -3.48
CA THR A 295 -0.90 -20.10 -3.49
C THR A 295 -1.13 -19.53 -4.88
N LEU A 296 -0.02 -19.38 -5.60
CA LEU A 296 0.08 -18.95 -6.97
C LEU A 296 -0.77 -19.75 -7.97
N ALA A 297 -0.59 -21.07 -8.05
CA ALA A 297 -1.38 -21.94 -8.94
C ALA A 297 -2.87 -21.87 -8.58
N ALA A 298 -3.18 -21.83 -7.28
CA ALA A 298 -4.55 -21.67 -6.79
C ALA A 298 -5.17 -20.33 -7.23
N CYS A 299 -4.40 -19.22 -7.23
CA CYS A 299 -4.85 -17.94 -7.76
C CYS A 299 -5.09 -17.98 -9.28
N VAL A 300 -4.26 -18.68 -10.05
CA VAL A 300 -4.48 -18.88 -11.50
C VAL A 300 -5.79 -19.64 -11.73
N GLU A 301 -6.00 -20.74 -11.00
CA GLU A 301 -7.24 -21.51 -11.10
C GLU A 301 -8.47 -20.70 -10.68
N LEU A 302 -8.36 -19.89 -9.63
CA LEU A 302 -9.44 -18.99 -9.22
C LEU A 302 -9.72 -17.91 -10.28
N ALA A 303 -8.70 -17.38 -10.93
CA ALA A 303 -8.85 -16.42 -12.02
C ALA A 303 -9.55 -17.05 -13.25
N LYS A 304 -9.20 -18.29 -13.58
CA LYS A 304 -9.89 -19.08 -14.62
C LYS A 304 -11.36 -19.27 -14.26
N GLU A 305 -11.64 -19.66 -13.02
CA GLU A 305 -13.00 -19.90 -12.58
C GLU A 305 -13.84 -18.61 -12.55
N HIS A 306 -13.23 -17.50 -12.12
CA HIS A 306 -13.85 -16.18 -12.21
C HIS A 306 -14.21 -15.80 -13.65
N CYS A 307 -13.28 -15.99 -14.61
CA CYS A 307 -13.55 -15.76 -16.03
C CYS A 307 -14.73 -16.61 -16.53
N ARG A 308 -14.76 -17.91 -16.19
CA ARG A 308 -15.87 -18.79 -16.57
C ARG A 308 -17.19 -18.30 -16.00
N MET A 309 -17.23 -17.91 -14.72
CA MET A 309 -18.45 -17.34 -14.13
C MET A 309 -18.91 -16.05 -14.84
N VAL A 310 -17.99 -15.18 -15.22
CA VAL A 310 -18.34 -13.98 -16.03
C VAL A 310 -18.92 -14.38 -17.38
N LEU A 311 -18.33 -15.38 -18.05
CA LEU A 311 -18.80 -15.89 -19.33
C LEU A 311 -20.18 -16.56 -19.24
N GLU A 312 -20.43 -17.33 -18.19
CA GLU A 312 -21.75 -17.92 -17.93
C GLU A 312 -22.81 -16.85 -17.71
N VAL A 313 -22.48 -15.80 -16.96
CA VAL A 313 -23.36 -14.64 -16.77
C VAL A 313 -23.61 -13.95 -18.12
N TYR A 314 -22.56 -13.78 -18.93
CA TYR A 314 -22.70 -13.20 -20.27
C TYR A 314 -23.62 -14.05 -21.16
N ASP A 315 -23.38 -15.35 -21.29
CA ASP A 315 -24.19 -16.23 -22.13
C ASP A 315 -25.64 -16.27 -21.66
N HIS A 316 -25.87 -16.33 -20.36
CA HIS A 316 -27.22 -16.36 -19.82
C HIS A 316 -28.03 -15.12 -20.21
N PHE A 317 -27.42 -13.93 -20.14
CA PHE A 317 -28.11 -12.67 -20.42
C PHE A 317 -28.14 -12.30 -21.91
N TYR A 318 -27.14 -12.71 -22.70
CA TYR A 318 -26.94 -12.22 -24.06
C TYR A 318 -27.10 -13.27 -25.16
N SER A 319 -27.28 -14.56 -24.84
CA SER A 319 -27.50 -15.60 -25.85
C SER A 319 -28.91 -15.64 -26.46
N LYS A 320 -29.89 -14.86 -25.94
CA LYS A 320 -31.31 -15.08 -26.31
C LYS A 320 -32.23 -13.90 -26.64
N ALA A 321 -31.96 -12.63 -26.33
CA ALA A 321 -32.94 -11.57 -26.65
C ALA A 321 -32.49 -10.10 -26.56
N ASP A 322 -31.38 -9.76 -25.88
CA ASP A 322 -31.08 -8.36 -25.52
C ASP A 322 -29.62 -7.98 -25.84
N VAL A 323 -29.27 -8.03 -27.12
CA VAL A 323 -27.93 -7.67 -27.63
C VAL A 323 -27.61 -6.19 -27.37
N HIS A 324 -28.62 -5.34 -27.15
CA HIS A 324 -28.48 -3.89 -27.01
C HIS A 324 -28.19 -3.41 -25.58
N ASN A 325 -28.10 -4.30 -24.57
CA ASN A 325 -27.76 -3.87 -23.22
C ASN A 325 -26.25 -3.65 -23.05
N LYS A 326 -25.76 -2.57 -23.68
CA LYS A 326 -24.35 -2.18 -23.75
C LYS A 326 -23.70 -2.05 -22.38
N SER A 327 -24.34 -1.33 -21.46
CA SER A 327 -23.80 -1.04 -20.13
C SER A 327 -23.42 -2.32 -19.37
N LYS A 328 -24.28 -3.34 -19.41
CA LYS A 328 -24.06 -4.59 -18.68
C LYS A 328 -23.08 -5.53 -19.39
N ALA A 329 -23.04 -5.55 -20.72
CA ALA A 329 -22.04 -6.30 -21.48
C ALA A 329 -20.64 -5.71 -21.28
N THR A 330 -20.50 -4.39 -21.43
CA THR A 330 -19.24 -3.69 -21.19
C THR A 330 -18.75 -3.90 -19.76
N SER A 331 -19.63 -3.84 -18.75
CA SER A 331 -19.27 -4.08 -17.35
C SER A 331 -18.64 -5.46 -17.12
N LEU A 332 -19.17 -6.52 -17.75
CA LEU A 332 -18.63 -7.88 -17.63
C LEU A 332 -17.24 -8.00 -18.26
N PHE A 333 -17.05 -7.47 -19.47
CA PHE A 333 -15.74 -7.48 -20.11
C PHE A 333 -14.73 -6.56 -19.40
N GLU A 334 -15.16 -5.44 -18.83
CA GLU A 334 -14.31 -4.56 -18.02
C GLU A 334 -13.87 -5.23 -16.71
N GLU A 335 -14.73 -6.05 -16.11
CA GLU A 335 -14.40 -6.86 -14.94
C GLU A 335 -13.27 -7.85 -15.27
N ILE A 336 -13.35 -8.50 -16.43
CA ILE A 336 -12.29 -9.36 -16.94
C ILE A 336 -10.98 -8.58 -17.14
N LEU A 337 -11.04 -7.40 -17.77
CA LEU A 337 -9.85 -6.53 -17.93
C LEU A 337 -9.27 -6.10 -16.58
N ARG A 338 -10.11 -5.82 -15.59
CA ARG A 338 -9.68 -5.48 -14.24
C ARG A 338 -8.97 -6.67 -13.60
N MET A 339 -9.51 -7.87 -13.75
CA MET A 339 -8.87 -9.10 -13.29
C MET A 339 -7.51 -9.31 -13.99
N TYR A 340 -7.41 -9.08 -15.30
CA TYR A 340 -6.13 -9.15 -16.01
C TYR A 340 -5.09 -8.17 -15.47
N LYS A 341 -5.49 -6.96 -15.09
CA LYS A 341 -4.61 -5.99 -14.43
C LYS A 341 -4.18 -6.47 -13.05
N THR A 342 -5.12 -6.97 -12.25
CA THR A 342 -4.87 -7.57 -10.93
C THR A 342 -3.86 -8.72 -11.03
N TYR A 343 -4.02 -9.60 -12.01
CA TYR A 343 -3.10 -10.70 -12.30
C TYR A 343 -1.72 -10.21 -12.76
N THR A 344 -1.68 -9.25 -13.69
CA THR A 344 -0.42 -8.67 -14.18
C THR A 344 0.36 -7.98 -13.06
N ALA A 345 -0.33 -7.27 -12.16
CA ALA A 345 0.28 -6.63 -11.00
C ALA A 345 0.87 -7.65 -10.01
N LEU A 346 0.22 -8.80 -9.84
CA LEU A 346 0.70 -9.89 -9.00
C LEU A 346 1.92 -10.63 -9.60
N PHE A 347 1.93 -10.81 -10.92
CA PHE A 347 2.75 -11.86 -11.54
C PHE A 347 3.64 -11.38 -12.70
N GLY A 348 3.62 -10.09 -13.05
CA GLY A 348 4.40 -9.53 -14.15
C GLY A 348 3.96 -9.99 -15.54
N GLY A 349 2.73 -10.51 -15.67
CA GLY A 349 2.16 -11.09 -16.89
C GLY A 349 2.40 -12.61 -17.04
N LEU A 350 1.60 -13.30 -17.87
CA LEU A 350 1.64 -14.78 -18.01
C LEU A 350 2.98 -15.26 -18.59
N ARG A 351 3.63 -14.45 -19.43
CA ARG A 351 4.90 -14.78 -20.10
C ARG A 351 6.08 -14.81 -19.13
N THR A 352 6.14 -13.84 -18.21
CA THR A 352 7.16 -13.79 -17.14
C THR A 352 7.00 -14.96 -16.19
N PHE A 353 5.75 -15.36 -15.98
CA PHE A 353 5.37 -16.43 -15.08
C PHE A 353 5.71 -17.84 -15.61
N ALA A 354 5.43 -18.09 -16.91
CA ALA A 354 5.74 -19.35 -17.60
C ALA A 354 7.23 -19.72 -17.56
N ASN A 355 8.13 -18.72 -17.53
CA ASN A 355 9.57 -18.94 -17.52
C ASN A 355 10.11 -19.42 -16.15
N HIS A 356 9.30 -19.42 -15.09
CA HIS A 356 9.76 -19.70 -13.73
C HIS A 356 9.18 -20.97 -13.08
N HIS A 357 8.15 -21.60 -13.68
CA HIS A 357 7.49 -22.77 -13.07
C HIS A 357 6.96 -23.77 -14.12
N ASP A 358 7.60 -24.94 -14.24
CA ASP A 358 7.24 -25.98 -15.21
C ASP A 358 5.85 -26.61 -14.97
N GLU A 359 5.44 -26.84 -13.72
CA GLU A 359 4.08 -27.33 -13.39
C GLU A 359 3.00 -26.28 -13.68
N ALA A 360 3.33 -25.00 -13.60
CA ALA A 360 2.37 -23.92 -13.79
C ALA A 360 2.07 -23.64 -15.28
N LEU A 361 2.88 -24.18 -16.20
CA LEU A 361 2.64 -24.08 -17.64
C LEU A 361 1.30 -24.69 -18.07
N GLY A 362 0.81 -25.73 -17.39
CA GLY A 362 -0.50 -26.33 -17.65
C GLY A 362 -1.65 -25.40 -17.29
N ASP A 363 -1.60 -24.80 -16.10
CA ASP A 363 -2.63 -23.89 -15.59
C ASP A 363 -2.68 -22.58 -16.40
N LEU A 364 -1.52 -22.10 -16.85
CA LEU A 364 -1.40 -20.94 -17.74
C LEU A 364 -2.00 -21.17 -19.12
N ARG A 365 -1.85 -22.36 -19.71
CA ARG A 365 -2.54 -22.69 -20.97
C ARG A 365 -4.05 -22.68 -20.78
N GLY A 366 -4.55 -23.19 -19.66
CA GLY A 366 -5.97 -23.14 -19.33
C GLY A 366 -6.50 -21.70 -19.23
N LEU A 367 -5.74 -20.80 -18.59
CA LEU A 367 -6.10 -19.38 -18.54
C LEU A 367 -6.00 -18.72 -19.92
N ARG A 368 -4.96 -19.00 -20.70
CA ARG A 368 -4.82 -18.52 -22.08
C ARG A 368 -6.03 -18.91 -22.94
N ASN A 369 -6.48 -20.16 -22.88
CA ASN A 369 -7.63 -20.64 -23.66
C ASN A 369 -8.93 -19.93 -23.25
N ILE A 370 -9.15 -19.70 -21.96
CA ILE A 370 -10.33 -18.96 -21.49
C ILE A 370 -10.27 -17.51 -21.94
N VAL A 371 -9.08 -16.89 -21.91
CA VAL A 371 -8.88 -15.52 -22.39
C VAL A 371 -9.19 -15.42 -23.88
N ILE A 372 -8.75 -16.40 -24.68
CA ILE A 372 -9.08 -16.53 -26.11
C ILE A 372 -10.59 -16.65 -26.32
N ASP A 373 -11.27 -17.54 -25.58
CA ASP A 373 -12.73 -17.70 -25.65
C ASP A 373 -13.47 -16.40 -25.29
N ILE A 374 -13.02 -15.68 -24.25
CA ILE A 374 -13.56 -14.36 -23.91
C ILE A 374 -13.39 -13.38 -25.07
N THR A 375 -12.20 -13.33 -25.66
CA THR A 375 -11.93 -12.48 -26.82
C THR A 375 -12.88 -12.82 -27.95
N GLY A 376 -12.98 -14.09 -28.35
CA GLY A 376 -13.90 -14.54 -29.39
C GLY A 376 -15.35 -14.13 -29.13
N ARG A 377 -15.83 -14.27 -27.89
CA ARG A 377 -17.20 -13.87 -27.49
C ARG A 377 -17.42 -12.36 -27.55
N LEU A 378 -16.44 -11.55 -27.16
CA LEU A 378 -16.51 -10.09 -27.31
C LEU A 378 -16.56 -9.71 -28.79
N MET A 379 -15.70 -10.30 -29.61
CA MET A 379 -15.64 -10.00 -31.04
C MET A 379 -16.96 -10.41 -31.73
N GLY A 380 -17.47 -11.61 -31.45
CA GLY A 380 -18.77 -12.06 -31.93
C GLY A 380 -19.96 -11.24 -31.40
N HIS A 381 -19.83 -10.58 -30.25
CA HIS A 381 -20.82 -9.61 -29.79
C HIS A 381 -20.82 -8.35 -30.66
N ILE A 382 -19.64 -7.80 -30.91
CA ILE A 382 -19.45 -6.58 -31.70
C ILE A 382 -19.89 -6.80 -33.15
N LEU A 383 -19.60 -7.97 -33.73
CA LEU A 383 -20.05 -8.34 -35.07
C LEU A 383 -21.57 -8.47 -35.14
N ARG A 384 -22.23 -9.13 -34.18
CA ARG A 384 -23.70 -9.21 -34.12
C ARG A 384 -24.36 -7.84 -33.99
N ILE A 385 -23.73 -6.95 -33.22
CA ILE A 385 -24.14 -5.55 -33.12
C ILE A 385 -24.03 -4.88 -34.50
N ALA A 386 -22.87 -5.02 -35.18
CA ALA A 386 -22.63 -4.46 -36.51
C ALA A 386 -23.58 -5.00 -37.60
N GLU A 387 -23.88 -6.30 -37.58
CA GLU A 387 -24.84 -6.95 -38.49
C GLU A 387 -26.26 -6.43 -38.27
N ALA A 388 -26.71 -6.32 -37.01
CA ALA A 388 -28.01 -5.76 -36.69
C ALA A 388 -28.18 -4.31 -37.20
N TYR A 389 -27.09 -3.55 -37.31
CA TYR A 389 -27.12 -2.22 -37.93
C TYR A 389 -27.17 -2.26 -39.46
N LYS A 390 -26.48 -3.21 -40.11
CA LYS A 390 -26.55 -3.39 -41.58
C LYS A 390 -27.94 -3.79 -42.05
N ASP A 391 -28.70 -4.50 -41.22
CA ASP A 391 -30.04 -5.00 -41.55
C ASP A 391 -31.18 -3.96 -41.36
N GLY A 392 -30.87 -2.74 -40.92
CA GLY A 392 -31.75 -1.57 -41.09
C GLY A 392 -32.80 -1.30 -40.00
N ASP A 393 -32.63 -1.78 -38.77
CA ASP A 393 -33.59 -1.59 -37.66
C ASP A 393 -33.35 -0.32 -36.80
N GLY A 394 -32.50 0.63 -37.26
CA GLY A 394 -32.01 1.77 -36.46
C GLY A 394 -31.92 3.13 -37.20
N LYS A 395 -31.91 4.23 -36.44
CA LYS A 395 -31.83 5.61 -36.97
C LYS A 395 -30.36 5.97 -37.24
N GLU A 396 -30.02 6.16 -38.50
CA GLU A 396 -28.69 6.37 -39.15
C GLU A 396 -27.62 7.29 -38.47
N GLY A 397 -27.83 7.90 -37.30
CA GLY A 397 -26.87 8.84 -36.69
C GLY A 397 -26.38 8.54 -35.26
N ASP A 398 -27.14 7.78 -34.46
CA ASP A 398 -26.72 7.41 -33.07
C ASP A 398 -26.06 6.01 -33.05
N ASP A 399 -26.44 5.19 -34.01
CA ASP A 399 -26.10 3.78 -34.15
C ASP A 399 -24.67 3.55 -34.67
N THR A 400 -24.21 4.35 -35.65
CA THR A 400 -22.81 4.30 -36.14
C THR A 400 -21.81 4.66 -35.05
N LYS A 401 -22.13 5.62 -34.17
CA LYS A 401 -21.29 5.98 -33.01
C LYS A 401 -21.21 4.84 -32.01
N GLU A 402 -22.28 4.05 -31.88
CA GLU A 402 -22.31 2.91 -30.99
C GLU A 402 -21.40 1.78 -31.49
N VAL A 403 -21.45 1.45 -32.79
CA VAL A 403 -20.51 0.49 -33.42
C VAL A 403 -19.07 0.93 -33.25
N THR A 404 -18.76 2.19 -33.60
CA THR A 404 -17.40 2.73 -33.46
C THR A 404 -16.93 2.68 -32.00
N SER A 405 -17.80 2.98 -31.04
CA SER A 405 -17.49 2.86 -29.62
C SER A 405 -17.17 1.41 -29.21
N TRP A 406 -17.87 0.43 -29.77
CA TRP A 406 -17.65 -0.99 -29.52
C TRP A 406 -16.37 -1.51 -30.15
N LEU A 407 -16.06 -1.09 -31.38
CA LEU A 407 -14.78 -1.36 -32.05
C LEU A 407 -13.60 -0.83 -31.25
N VAL A 408 -13.65 0.44 -30.82
CA VAL A 408 -12.59 1.04 -29.97
C VAL A 408 -12.43 0.26 -28.67
N TYR A 409 -13.53 -0.22 -28.07
CA TYR A 409 -13.48 -1.06 -26.88
C TYR A 409 -12.83 -2.42 -27.16
N GLY A 410 -13.24 -3.10 -28.24
CA GLY A 410 -12.66 -4.37 -28.67
C GLY A 410 -11.15 -4.26 -28.93
N CYS A 411 -10.70 -3.23 -29.64
CA CYS A 411 -9.27 -2.98 -29.87
C CYS A 411 -8.48 -2.79 -28.56
N LYS A 412 -9.03 -2.05 -27.58
CA LYS A 412 -8.42 -1.92 -26.26
C LYS A 412 -8.36 -3.26 -25.52
N PHE A 413 -9.44 -4.04 -25.60
CA PHE A 413 -9.54 -5.34 -24.96
C PHE A 413 -8.52 -6.34 -25.53
N VAL A 414 -8.45 -6.45 -26.85
CA VAL A 414 -7.48 -7.30 -27.57
C VAL A 414 -6.05 -6.86 -27.27
N SER A 415 -5.77 -5.55 -27.31
CA SER A 415 -4.44 -5.03 -26.95
C SER A 415 -4.01 -5.41 -25.54
N GLN A 416 -4.92 -5.32 -24.57
CA GLN A 416 -4.64 -5.72 -23.19
C GLN A 416 -4.47 -7.23 -23.05
N THR A 417 -5.26 -8.00 -23.80
CA THR A 417 -5.17 -9.46 -23.86
C THR A 417 -3.80 -9.89 -24.40
N LEU A 418 -3.37 -9.36 -25.55
CA LEU A 418 -2.07 -9.65 -26.15
C LEU A 418 -0.89 -9.29 -25.22
N ARG A 419 -1.00 -8.20 -24.46
CA ARG A 419 -0.01 -7.87 -23.42
C ARG A 419 0.07 -8.91 -22.31
N MET A 420 -1.04 -9.56 -21.99
CA MET A 420 -1.13 -10.53 -20.92
C MET A 420 -0.69 -11.93 -21.37
N VAL A 421 -1.20 -12.43 -22.50
CA VAL A 421 -0.94 -13.79 -23.01
C VAL A 421 0.24 -13.89 -23.98
N GLY A 422 0.74 -12.76 -24.50
CA GLY A 422 1.72 -12.73 -25.60
C GLY A 422 1.05 -12.79 -26.96
N GLU A 423 1.81 -13.13 -28.00
CA GLU A 423 1.26 -13.37 -29.34
C GLU A 423 0.23 -14.50 -29.29
N VAL A 424 -0.93 -14.24 -29.87
CA VAL A 424 -2.02 -15.21 -29.99
C VAL A 424 -1.90 -15.82 -31.38
N GLU A 425 -1.43 -17.06 -31.44
CA GLU A 425 -1.37 -17.87 -32.66
C GLU A 425 -2.71 -18.58 -32.95
N ASP A 426 -3.76 -18.17 -32.24
CA ASP A 426 -5.10 -18.74 -32.38
C ASP A 426 -5.78 -18.17 -33.62
N GLU A 427 -6.21 -19.06 -34.51
CA GLU A 427 -6.78 -18.74 -35.82
C GLU A 427 -8.09 -17.96 -35.67
N ASP A 428 -8.96 -18.30 -34.72
CA ASP A 428 -10.23 -17.61 -34.50
C ASP A 428 -10.02 -16.16 -34.02
N VAL A 429 -9.01 -15.92 -33.19
CA VAL A 429 -8.65 -14.57 -32.73
C VAL A 429 -8.00 -13.76 -33.85
N ARG A 430 -7.15 -14.39 -34.67
CA ARG A 430 -6.56 -13.73 -35.84
C ARG A 430 -7.63 -13.33 -36.84
N ASP A 431 -8.53 -14.25 -37.17
CA ASP A 431 -9.64 -14.03 -38.11
C ASP A 431 -10.61 -12.96 -37.58
N ALA A 432 -10.87 -12.93 -36.26
CA ALA A 432 -11.66 -11.86 -35.64
C ALA A 432 -10.95 -10.48 -35.69
N ILE A 433 -9.63 -10.44 -35.51
CA ILE A 433 -8.83 -9.21 -35.66
C ILE A 433 -8.88 -8.74 -37.12
N GLU A 434 -8.76 -9.64 -38.09
CA GLU A 434 -8.86 -9.33 -39.53
C GLU A 434 -10.24 -8.76 -39.86
N GLN A 435 -11.33 -9.37 -39.37
CA GLN A 435 -12.69 -8.84 -39.53
C GLN A 435 -12.88 -7.45 -38.90
N PHE A 436 -12.17 -7.13 -37.82
CA PHE A 436 -12.20 -5.79 -37.22
C PHE A 436 -11.49 -4.75 -38.08
N VAL A 437 -10.38 -5.13 -38.72
CA VAL A 437 -9.67 -4.27 -39.69
C VAL A 437 -10.57 -4.00 -40.91
N GLU A 438 -11.29 -5.03 -41.38
CA GLU A 438 -12.26 -4.86 -42.48
C GLU A 438 -13.45 -3.98 -42.07
N LEU A 439 -13.96 -4.12 -40.84
CA LEU A 439 -15.07 -3.31 -40.33
C LEU A 439 -14.66 -1.84 -40.11
N ASP A 440 -13.44 -1.58 -39.61
CA ASP A 440 -12.87 -0.24 -39.47
C ASP A 440 -12.68 0.45 -40.83
N ALA A 441 -12.20 -0.29 -41.83
CA ALA A 441 -12.09 0.19 -43.21
C ALA A 441 -13.48 0.55 -43.79
N ALA A 442 -14.48 -0.32 -43.61
CA ALA A 442 -15.83 -0.09 -44.11
C ALA A 442 -16.52 1.12 -43.46
N LEU A 443 -16.22 1.42 -42.19
CA LEU A 443 -16.76 2.59 -41.46
C LEU A 443 -15.99 3.89 -41.75
N SER A 444 -14.80 3.81 -42.36
CA SER A 444 -13.98 4.98 -42.72
C SER A 444 -14.26 5.49 -44.14
N ASP A 445 -14.94 4.70 -44.96
CA ASP A 445 -15.30 5.00 -46.36
C ASP A 445 -16.72 5.60 -46.51
N GLU A 446 -17.49 5.71 -45.41
CA GLU A 446 -18.75 6.50 -45.28
C GLU A 446 -18.50 7.87 -44.64
#